data_AF-A0A160ING3-F1
#
_entry.id   AF-A0A160ING3-F1
#
_cell.length_a   1.000
_cell.length_b   1.000
_cell.length_c   1.000
_cell.angle_alpha   90.00
_cell.angle_beta   90.00
_cell.angle_gamma   90.00
#
_symmetry.space_group_name_H-M   'P 1'
#
loop_
_entity.id
_entity.type
_entity.pdbx_description
1 polymer ?
#
loop_
_entity_poly.entity_id
_entity_poly.type
_entity_poly.pdbx_seq_one_letter_code
_entity_poly.pdbx_strand_id
1 'polypeptide(L)' 'MLFIRIILYSFVISIMLFLTTIVLPDYLGFNERISRWIFIITVFVIFLIFKEKWWIKVISAFLGLLFFIVYIVLFVP' A
#
# COMPACT_ATOMS: atom_id res chain seq x y z
N MET A 1 -9.93 -20.23 -4.11
CA MET A 1 -8.72 -19.75 -3.40
C MET A 1 -8.08 -18.48 -3.97
N LEU A 2 -8.56 -17.89 -5.08
CA LEU A 2 -8.05 -16.61 -5.63
C LEU A 2 -8.49 -15.37 -4.83
N PHE A 3 -9.76 -15.33 -4.39
CA PHE A 3 -10.31 -14.19 -3.64
C PHE A 3 -9.57 -13.90 -2.33
N ILE A 4 -9.25 -14.94 -1.55
CA ILE A 4 -8.49 -14.80 -0.30
C ILE A 4 -7.10 -14.19 -0.54
N ARG A 5 -6.43 -14.57 -1.64
CA ARG A 5 -5.13 -13.98 -2.02
C ARG A 5 -5.27 -12.50 -2.36
N ILE A 6 -6.29 -12.12 -3.14
CA ILE A 6 -6.55 -10.72 -3.50
C ILE A 6 -6.79 -9.87 -2.25
N ILE A 7 -7.58 -10.37 -1.30
CA ILE A 7 -7.86 -9.68 -0.04
C ILE A 7 -6.58 -9.51 0.78
N LEU A 8 -5.80 -10.57 0.97
CA LEU A 8 -4.51 -10.52 1.68
C LEU A 8 -3.55 -9.52 1.03
N TYR A 9 -3.43 -9.53 -0.31
CA TYR A 9 -2.57 -8.58 -1.02
C TYR A 9 -3.05 -7.14 -0.88
N SER A 10 -4.35 -6.91 -0.95
CA SER A 10 -4.93 -5.58 -0.76
C SER A 10 -4.66 -5.06 0.65
N PHE A 11 -4.76 -5.94 1.65
CA PHE A 11 -4.50 -5.60 3.05
C PHE A 11 -3.03 -5.26 3.29
N VAL A 12 -2.10 -6.06 2.74
CA VAL A 12 -0.65 -5.77 2.80
C VAL A 12 -0.31 -4.44 2.14
N ILE A 13 -0.89 -4.17 0.96
CA ILE A 13 -0.69 -2.90 0.24
C ILE A 13 -1.23 -1.72 1.08
N SER A 14 -2.39 -1.86 1.69
CA SER A 14 -3.00 -0.82 2.52
C SER A 14 -2.17 -0.52 3.78
N ILE A 15 -1.66 -1.54 4.47
CA ILE A 15 -0.75 -1.38 5.61
C ILE A 15 0.54 -0.66 5.19
N MET A 16 1.10 -1.02 4.03
CA MET A 16 2.30 -0.37 3.53
C MET A 16 2.08 1.08 3.12
N LEU A 17 0.95 1.39 2.49
CA LEU A 17 0.50 2.76 2.26
C LEU A 17 0.44 3.52 3.59
N PHE A 18 -0.22 2.96 4.61
CA PHE A 18 -0.29 3.59 5.92
C PHE A 18 1.09 3.87 6.55
N LEU A 19 1.97 2.87 6.57
CA LEU A 19 3.32 3.01 7.10
C LEU A 19 4.12 4.08 6.37
N THR A 20 4.09 4.07 5.04
CA THR A 20 4.95 4.97 4.26
C THR A 20 4.41 6.40 4.19
N THR A 21 3.08 6.59 4.16
CA THR A 21 2.48 7.92 3.99
C THR A 21 2.18 8.65 5.30
N ILE A 22 1.99 7.93 6.41
CA ILE A 22 1.67 8.53 7.72
C ILE A 22 2.79 8.23 8.72
N VAL A 23 3.13 6.95 8.93
CA VAL A 23 4.11 6.60 9.98
C VAL A 23 5.50 7.16 9.67
N LEU A 24 5.99 7.01 8.44
CA LEU A 24 7.31 7.50 8.05
C LEU A 24 7.46 9.03 8.15
N PRO A 25 6.58 9.84 7.56
CA PRO A 25 6.72 11.29 7.64
C PRO A 25 6.37 11.82 9.03
N ASP A 26 5.23 11.43 9.60
CA ASP A 26 4.71 12.08 10.81
C ASP A 26 5.35 11.55 12.10
N TYR A 27 5.67 10.25 12.18
CA TYR A 27 6.21 9.66 13.42
C TYR A 27 7.73 9.51 13.41
N LEU A 28 8.34 9.29 12.24
CA LEU A 28 9.79 9.17 12.11
C LEU A 28 10.47 10.47 11.65
N GLY A 29 9.69 11.52 11.33
CA GLY A 29 10.22 12.83 10.91
C GLY A 29 10.95 12.80 9.57
N PHE A 30 10.71 11.77 8.74
CA PHE A 30 11.29 11.73 7.40
C PHE A 30 10.65 12.80 6.51
N ASN A 31 11.46 13.42 5.66
CA ASN A 31 10.95 14.34 4.65
C ASN A 31 9.92 13.63 3.76
N GLU A 32 8.78 14.27 3.47
CA GLU A 32 7.73 13.77 2.58
C GLU A 32 8.28 13.25 1.24
N ARG A 33 9.34 13.88 0.73
CA ARG A 33 10.01 13.44 -0.51
C ARG A 33 10.65 12.06 -0.35
N ILE A 34 11.29 11.79 0.78
CA ILE A 34 11.94 10.51 1.10
C ILE A 34 10.88 9.43 1.36
N SER A 35 9.83 9.78 2.13
CA SER A 35 8.67 8.91 2.35
C SER A 35 8.03 8.46 1.02
N ARG A 36 7.84 9.40 0.08
CA ARG A 36 7.30 9.10 -1.26
C ARG A 36 8.19 8.15 -2.06
N TRP A 37 9.52 8.34 -2.01
CA TRP A 37 10.45 7.43 -2.67
C TRP A 37 10.42 6.03 -2.05
N ILE A 38 10.36 5.92 -0.73
CA ILE A 38 10.27 4.65 -0.02
C ILE A 38 8.96 3.94 -0.38
N PHE A 39 7.85 4.67 -0.50
CA PHE A 39 6.58 4.12 -0.95
C PHE A 39 6.69 3.53 -2.37
N ILE A 40 7.23 4.29 -3.32
CA ILE A 40 7.37 3.85 -4.72
C ILE A 40 8.25 2.60 -4.81
N ILE A 41 9.40 2.60 -4.13
CA ILE A 41 10.33 1.46 -4.11
C ILE A 41 9.63 0.22 -3.52
N THR A 42 8.92 0.41 -2.41
CA THR A 42 8.18 -0.64 -1.73
C THR A 42 7.11 -1.27 -2.63
N VAL A 43 6.29 -0.45 -3.30
CA VAL A 43 5.28 -0.91 -4.25
C VAL A 43 5.93 -1.67 -5.40
N PHE A 44 7.05 -1.15 -5.92
CA PHE A 44 7.77 -1.78 -7.03
C PHE A 44 8.34 -3.15 -6.65
N VAL A 45 8.93 -3.28 -5.46
CA VAL A 45 9.45 -4.55 -4.91
C VAL A 45 8.32 -5.57 -4.73
N ILE A 46 7.18 -5.16 -4.18
CA ILE A 46 5.97 -5.99 -4.08
C ILE A 46 5.52 -6.47 -5.46
N PHE A 47 5.50 -5.56 -6.44
CA PHE A 47 5.11 -5.89 -7.80
C PHE A 47 6.05 -6.93 -8.43
N LEU A 48 7.34 -6.91 -8.09
CA LEU A 48 8.34 -7.89 -8.55
C LEU A 48 8.22 -9.25 -7.84
N ILE A 49 7.99 -9.25 -6.52
CA ILE A 49 7.95 -10.48 -5.71
C ILE A 49 6.74 -11.35 -6.08
N PHE A 50 5.58 -10.75 -6.36
CA PHE A 50 4.39 -11.54 -6.67
C PHE A 50 4.47 -12.13 -8.09
N LYS A 51 4.66 -13.45 -8.22
CA LYS A 51 4.51 -14.18 -9.49
C LYS A 51 3.03 -14.45 -9.85
N GLU A 52 2.15 -13.50 -9.56
CA GLU A 52 0.74 -13.57 -9.95
C GLU A 52 0.48 -12.86 -11.28
N LYS A 53 -0.64 -13.21 -11.93
CA LYS A 53 -1.05 -12.55 -13.18
C LYS A 53 -1.13 -11.03 -12.98
N TRP A 54 -0.66 -10.27 -13.95
CA TRP A 54 -0.57 -8.81 -13.87
C TRP A 54 -1.91 -8.16 -13.47
N TRP A 55 -3.03 -8.69 -13.97
CA TRP A 55 -4.39 -8.28 -13.61
C TRP A 55 -4.72 -8.39 -12.12
N ILE A 56 -4.26 -9.44 -11.45
CA ILE A 56 -4.52 -9.66 -10.01
C ILE A 56 -3.81 -8.59 -9.18
N LYS A 57 -2.61 -8.19 -9.60
CA LYS A 57 -1.84 -7.12 -8.93
C LYS A 57 -2.50 -5.75 -9.08
N VAL A 58 -3.00 -5.45 -10.28
CA VAL A 58 -3.70 -4.18 -10.54
C VAL A 58 -4.96 -4.10 -9.68
N ILE A 59 -5.75 -5.18 -9.63
CA ILE A 59 -6.98 -5.23 -8.81
C ILE A 59 -6.65 -5.10 -7.33
N SER A 60 -5.63 -5.81 -6.82
CA SER A 60 -5.26 -5.72 -5.40
C SER A 60 -4.66 -4.36 -5.03
N ALA A 61 -3.91 -3.74 -5.94
CA ALA A 61 -3.42 -2.38 -5.75
C ALA A 61 -4.58 -1.38 -5.66
N PHE A 62 -5.56 -1.49 -6.55
CA PHE A 62 -6.74 -0.63 -6.53
C PHE A 62 -7.55 -0.80 -5.23
N LEU A 63 -7.79 -2.04 -4.80
CA LEU A 63 -8.46 -2.31 -3.52
C LEU A 63 -7.66 -1.77 -2.34
N GLY A 64 -6.34 -1.99 -2.30
CA GLY A 64 -5.48 -1.50 -1.22
C GLY A 64 -5.48 0.02 -1.10
N LEU A 65 -5.51 0.71 -2.24
CA LEU A 65 -5.64 2.18 -2.31
C LEU A 65 -7.00 2.65 -1.80
N LEU A 66 -8.08 1.94 -2.17
CA LEU A 66 -9.44 2.21 -1.70
C LEU A 66 -9.55 2.07 -0.18
N PHE A 67 -9.00 0.98 0.39
CA PHE A 67 -8.93 0.79 1.84
C PHE A 67 -8.12 1.89 2.52
N PHE A 68 -7.02 2.33 1.92
CA PHE A 68 -6.21 3.40 2.46
C PHE A 68 -6.92 4.76 2.47
N ILE A 69 -7.63 5.11 1.40
CA ILE A 69 -8.45 6.33 1.35
C ILE A 69 -9.55 6.28 2.42
N VAL A 70 -10.26 5.16 2.53
CA VAL A 70 -11.30 4.97 3.55
C VAL A 70 -10.70 5.12 4.95
N TYR A 71 -9.50 4.57 5.17
CA TYR A 71 -8.80 4.72 6.43
C TYR A 71 -8.46 6.18 6.73
N ILE A 72 -7.91 6.93 5.76
CA ILE A 72 -7.62 8.36 5.94
C ILE A 72 -8.88 9.12 6.30
N VAL A 73 -9.95 8.97 5.51
CA VAL A 73 -11.19 9.72 5.71
C VAL A 73 -11.86 9.42 7.05
N LEU A 74 -11.72 8.19 7.57
CA LEU A 74 -12.33 7.78 8.84
C LEU A 74 -11.47 8.07 10.07
N PHE A 75 -10.14 8.00 9.97
CA PHE A 75 -9.23 8.01 11.11
C PHE A 75 -8.24 9.17 11.14
N VAL A 76 -8.08 9.91 10.04
CA VAL A 76 -7.24 11.11 9.97
C VAL A 76 -8.18 12.33 9.97
N PRO A 77 -8.19 13.14 11.05
CA PRO A 77 -9.09 14.29 11.20
C PRO A 77 -8.78 15.45 10.25
#